data_AF-A0A9N9K3E6-F1
#
_entry.id   AF-A0A9N9K3E6-F1
#
_cell.length_a   1.000
_cell.length_b   1.000
_cell.length_c   1.000
_cell.angle_alpha   90.00
_cell.angle_beta   90.00
_cell.angle_gamma   90.00
#
_symmetry.space_group_name_H-M   'P 1'
#
loop_
_entity.id
_entity.type
_entity.pdbx_description
1 polymer ?
#
loop_
_entity_poly.entity_id
_entity_poly.type
_entity_poly.pdbx_seq_one_letter_code
_entity_poly.pdbx_strand_id
1 'polypeptide(L)'
;FGGDGGIDIFGNHEGYLILVQCKNYTTAKVSVDEIRAFEGMMLRYPKNTTIGIYVTSVMDGYSRLAIERAESSKLNLLLTNMSNMHQDILNYFSKKLYNDSEEENYIIEGIVYKTEEIIRAMNEDHKRRMEVLEEK
;
A
#
# COMPACT_ATOMS: atom_id res chain seq x y z
N PHE A 1 -4.79 21.66 -3.64
CA PHE A 1 -4.20 20.45 -4.22
C PHE A 1 -4.64 19.27 -3.39
N GLY A 2 -5.72 18.59 -3.81
CA GLY A 2 -6.36 17.51 -3.08
C GLY A 2 -6.34 16.23 -3.92
N GLY A 3 -5.72 15.20 -3.36
CA GLY A 3 -5.76 13.78 -3.74
C GLY A 3 -5.51 12.99 -2.46
N ASP A 4 -6.33 11.97 -2.20
CA ASP A 4 -7.37 12.04 -1.16
C ASP A 4 -7.00 11.47 0.24
N GLY A 5 -5.76 11.07 0.48
CA GLY A 5 -5.39 10.40 1.74
C GLY A 5 -6.29 9.22 2.12
N GLY A 6 -6.94 8.61 1.12
CA GLY A 6 -8.01 7.61 1.20
C GLY A 6 -7.58 6.27 0.62
N ILE A 7 -8.34 5.23 0.97
CA ILE A 7 -8.04 3.84 0.58
C ILE A 7 -8.25 3.66 -0.93
N ASP A 8 -7.21 3.21 -1.65
CA ASP A 8 -7.27 2.94 -3.09
C ASP A 8 -7.89 1.56 -3.39
N ILE A 9 -7.65 0.56 -2.52
CA ILE A 9 -8.23 -0.78 -2.67
C ILE A 9 -8.82 -1.25 -1.35
N PHE A 10 -10.06 -1.75 -1.42
CA PHE A 10 -10.67 -2.57 -0.39
C PHE A 10 -10.70 -4.03 -0.84
N GLY A 11 -10.18 -4.92 0.01
CA GLY A 11 -10.23 -6.36 -0.18
C GLY A 11 -10.79 -7.06 1.05
N ASN A 12 -11.29 -8.28 0.88
CA ASN A 12 -11.62 -9.17 1.98
C ASN A 12 -11.00 -10.53 1.70
N HIS A 13 -10.37 -11.14 2.70
CA HIS A 13 -9.78 -12.47 2.61
C HIS A 13 -9.89 -13.18 3.95
N GLU A 14 -10.57 -14.33 4.00
CA GLU A 14 -10.72 -15.16 5.22
C GLU A 14 -11.17 -14.38 6.47
N GLY A 15 -12.06 -13.39 6.30
CA GLY A 15 -12.53 -12.55 7.39
C GLY A 15 -11.59 -11.40 7.77
N TYR A 16 -10.45 -11.26 7.08
CA TYR A 16 -9.60 -10.08 7.12
C TYR A 16 -10.02 -9.03 6.11
N LEU A 17 -10.22 -7.81 6.58
CA LEU A 17 -10.36 -6.62 5.75
C LEU A 17 -8.97 -6.15 5.34
N ILE A 18 -8.74 -6.01 4.04
CA ILE A 18 -7.48 -5.53 3.46
C ILE A 18 -7.70 -4.12 2.92
N LEU A 19 -6.85 -3.21 3.35
CA LEU A 19 -6.87 -1.80 3.04
C LEU A 19 -5.56 -1.45 2.35
N VAL A 20 -5.59 -1.03 1.08
CA VAL A 20 -4.37 -0.66 0.34
C VAL A 20 -4.38 0.81 0.01
N GLN A 21 -3.27 1.48 0.27
CA GLN A 21 -2.96 2.82 -0.23
C GLN A 21 -1.70 2.78 -1.10
N CYS A 22 -1.79 3.37 -2.28
CA CYS A 22 -0.73 3.50 -3.25
C CYS A 22 -0.22 4.94 -3.29
N LYS A 23 1.11 5.11 -3.29
CA LYS A 23 1.78 6.39 -3.52
C LYS A 23 2.80 6.28 -4.64
N ASN A 24 2.64 7.13 -5.64
CA ASN A 24 3.54 7.21 -6.78
C ASN A 24 4.45 8.43 -6.70
N TYR A 25 5.33 8.46 -5.70
CA TYR A 25 6.36 9.50 -5.60
C TYR A 25 7.64 9.03 -6.27
N THR A 26 8.16 9.84 -7.19
CA THR A 26 9.40 9.56 -7.91
C THR A 26 10.62 10.15 -7.21
N THR A 27 10.49 11.35 -6.63
CA THR A 27 11.57 12.08 -5.96
C THR A 27 11.32 12.33 -4.47
N ALA A 28 10.06 12.43 -4.07
CA ALA A 28 9.66 12.59 -2.68
C ALA A 28 9.58 11.24 -1.96
N LYS A 29 9.72 11.27 -0.64
CA LYS A 29 9.51 10.09 0.22
C LYS A 29 8.24 10.26 1.03
N VAL A 30 7.56 9.13 1.28
CA VAL A 30 6.43 9.06 2.18
C VAL A 30 6.86 9.47 3.58
N SER A 31 6.14 10.44 4.12
CA SER A 31 6.38 11.04 5.43
C SER A 31 5.71 10.25 6.56
N VAL A 32 6.15 10.51 7.79
CA VAL A 32 5.49 9.93 8.98
C VAL A 32 4.04 10.37 9.13
N ASP A 33 3.69 11.57 8.66
CA ASP A 33 2.33 12.10 8.78
C ASP A 33 1.35 11.40 7.83
N GLU A 34 1.81 11.00 6.65
CA GLU A 34 1.02 10.15 5.74
C GLU A 34 0.74 8.77 6.35
N ILE A 35 1.73 8.16 7.01
CA ILE A 35 1.52 6.89 7.71
C ILE A 35 0.53 7.07 8.87
N ARG A 36 0.65 8.14 9.67
CA ARG A 36 -0.31 8.44 10.75
C ARG A 36 -1.73 8.66 10.23
N ALA A 37 -1.87 9.33 9.09
CA ALA A 37 -3.17 9.53 8.45
C ALA A 37 -3.80 8.19 8.04
N PHE A 38 -3.01 7.31 7.43
CA PHE A 38 -3.45 5.97 7.05
C PHE A 38 -3.83 5.11 8.26
N GLU A 39 -3.02 5.11 9.32
CA GLU A 39 -3.38 4.47 10.59
C GLU A 39 -4.71 5.00 11.15
N GLY A 40 -4.90 6.33 11.08
CA GLY A 40 -6.14 6.98 11.47
C GLY A 40 -7.37 6.45 10.71
N MET A 41 -7.22 6.09 9.45
CA MET A 41 -8.27 5.42 8.68
C MET A 41 -8.47 3.97 9.13
N MET A 42 -7.39 3.21 9.31
CA MET A 42 -7.44 1.81 9.76
C MET A 42 -8.15 1.67 11.11
N LEU A 43 -8.02 2.67 12.01
CA LEU A 43 -8.68 2.67 13.32
C LEU A 43 -10.22 2.65 13.26
N ARG A 44 -10.81 2.92 12.11
CA ARG A 44 -12.26 2.83 11.89
C ARG A 44 -12.77 1.39 11.74
N TYR A 45 -11.85 0.43 11.66
CA TYR A 45 -12.14 -0.98 11.43
C TYR A 45 -11.59 -1.86 12.57
N PRO A 46 -12.06 -3.12 12.71
CA PRO A 46 -11.59 -4.01 13.77
C PRO A 46 -10.09 -4.30 13.64
N LYS A 47 -9.30 -3.87 14.63
CA LYS A 47 -7.82 -3.92 14.61
C LYS A 47 -7.26 -5.32 14.36
N ASN A 48 -7.90 -6.35 14.90
CA ASN A 48 -7.38 -7.72 14.85
C ASN A 48 -7.59 -8.37 13.48
N THR A 49 -8.57 -7.92 12.71
CA THR A 49 -8.95 -8.48 11.41
C THR A 49 -8.86 -7.44 10.29
N THR A 50 -8.12 -6.36 10.50
CA THR A 50 -7.82 -5.37 9.45
C THR A 50 -6.33 -5.37 9.18
N ILE A 51 -5.94 -5.50 7.91
CA ILE A 51 -4.56 -5.41 7.42
C ILE A 51 -4.47 -4.18 6.51
N GLY A 52 -3.55 -3.29 6.85
CA GLY A 52 -3.21 -2.12 6.04
C GLY A 52 -1.94 -2.40 5.24
N ILE A 53 -1.96 -2.12 3.95
CA ILE A 53 -0.82 -2.24 3.07
C ILE A 53 -0.59 -0.86 2.46
N TYR A 54 0.59 -0.29 2.70
CA TYR A 54 1.01 0.97 2.11
C TYR A 54 2.08 0.66 1.06
N VAL A 55 1.87 1.13 -0.17
CA VAL A 55 2.70 0.76 -1.33
C VAL A 55 3.30 2.00 -1.95
N THR A 56 4.62 2.01 -2.13
CA THR A 56 5.32 3.03 -2.92
C THR A 56 5.73 2.51 -4.28
N SER A 57 5.82 3.38 -5.28
CA SER A 57 6.34 3.00 -6.59
C SER A 57 7.85 2.73 -6.62
N VAL A 58 8.61 3.28 -5.66
CA VAL A 58 10.08 3.16 -5.59
C VAL A 58 10.53 2.40 -4.33
N MET A 59 11.69 1.73 -4.42
CA MET A 59 12.24 0.90 -3.32
C MET A 59 12.55 1.71 -2.06
N ASP A 60 13.20 2.86 -2.19
CA ASP A 60 13.55 3.77 -1.08
C ASP A 60 12.48 4.87 -0.92
N GLY A 61 11.21 4.47 -1.01
CA GLY A 61 10.07 5.38 -1.06
C GLY A 61 9.64 5.95 0.28
N TYR A 62 10.20 5.48 1.40
CA TYR A 62 9.81 5.89 2.75
C TYR A 62 10.90 6.66 3.47
N SER A 63 10.50 7.69 4.21
CA SER A 63 11.39 8.32 5.18
C SER A 63 11.68 7.38 6.35
N ARG A 64 12.83 7.54 7.02
CA ARG A 64 13.19 6.73 8.20
C ARG A 64 12.11 6.80 9.30
N LEU A 65 11.56 8.00 9.54
CA LEU A 65 10.50 8.22 10.52
C LEU A 65 9.19 7.51 10.15
N ALA A 66 8.88 7.38 8.86
CA ALA A 66 7.71 6.63 8.41
C ALA A 66 7.87 5.12 8.70
N ILE A 67 9.06 4.57 8.44
CA ILE A 67 9.40 3.17 8.75
C ILE A 67 9.31 2.93 10.26
N GLU A 68 10.02 3.73 11.07
CA GLU A 68 10.00 3.63 12.54
C GLU A 68 8.58 3.73 13.11
N ARG A 69 7.72 4.57 12.49
CA ARG A 69 6.31 4.70 12.90
C ARG A 69 5.51 3.44 12.59
N ALA A 70 5.68 2.85 11.42
CA ALA A 70 4.99 1.63 11.05
C ALA A 70 5.44 0.43 11.89
N GLU A 71 6.75 0.30 12.13
CA GLU A 71 7.32 -0.76 12.98
C GLU A 71 6.86 -0.68 14.44
N SER A 72 6.66 0.54 14.96
CA SER A 72 6.12 0.77 16.31
C SER A 72 4.60 0.75 16.38
N SER A 73 3.91 0.55 15.26
CA SER A 73 2.45 0.52 15.22
C SER A 73 1.91 -0.72 15.92
N LYS A 74 0.75 -0.57 16.57
CA LYS A 74 -0.02 -1.68 17.12
C LYS A 74 -1.03 -2.25 16.11
N LEU A 75 -1.11 -1.66 14.92
CA LEU A 75 -1.98 -2.08 13.83
C LEU A 75 -1.24 -3.08 12.94
N ASN A 76 -1.99 -3.91 12.22
CA ASN A 76 -1.42 -4.78 11.20
C ASN A 76 -1.09 -3.97 9.95
N LEU A 77 0.03 -3.25 9.96
CA LEU A 77 0.48 -2.37 8.89
C LEU A 77 1.72 -2.97 8.20
N LEU A 78 1.65 -3.12 6.88
CA LEU A 78 2.76 -3.50 6.01
C LEU A 78 3.15 -2.30 5.15
N LEU A 79 4.42 -1.92 5.19
CA LEU A 79 5.01 -1.03 4.20
C LEU A 79 5.71 -1.87 3.14
N THR A 80 5.46 -1.59 1.87
CA THR A 80 6.13 -2.25 0.75
C THR A 80 6.28 -1.32 -0.45
N ASN A 81 6.92 -1.82 -1.51
CA ASN A 81 7.11 -1.13 -2.78
C ASN A 81 6.75 -2.05 -3.95
N MET A 82 6.51 -1.48 -5.13
CA MET A 82 6.15 -2.22 -6.35
C MET A 82 7.04 -3.45 -6.61
N SER A 83 8.35 -3.33 -6.43
CA SER A 83 9.30 -4.42 -6.75
C SER A 83 9.22 -5.60 -5.78
N ASN A 84 8.87 -5.34 -4.51
CA ASN A 84 8.88 -6.35 -3.45
C ASN A 84 7.47 -6.76 -2.99
N MET A 85 6.44 -6.03 -3.41
CA MET A 85 5.07 -6.13 -2.91
C MET A 85 4.53 -7.56 -2.87
N HIS A 86 4.72 -8.32 -3.96
CA HIS A 86 4.24 -9.69 -4.02
C HIS A 86 4.83 -10.55 -2.90
N GLN A 87 6.15 -10.54 -2.75
CA GLN A 87 6.83 -11.34 -1.74
C GLN A 87 6.58 -10.82 -0.32
N ASP A 88 6.50 -9.50 -0.14
CA ASP A 88 6.24 -8.87 1.16
C ASP A 88 4.84 -9.21 1.66
N ILE A 89 3.82 -9.15 0.79
CA ILE A 89 2.45 -9.53 1.13
C ILE A 89 2.40 -11.02 1.47
N LEU A 90 2.96 -11.90 0.63
CA LEU A 90 3.04 -13.34 0.93
C LEU A 90 3.65 -13.60 2.32
N ASN A 91 4.85 -13.07 2.55
CA ASN A 91 5.56 -13.24 3.81
C ASN A 91 4.76 -12.70 5.01
N TYR A 92 4.01 -11.62 4.81
CA TYR A 92 3.19 -11.02 5.86
C TYR A 92 1.99 -11.90 6.21
N PHE A 93 1.27 -12.38 5.20
CA PHE A 93 0.10 -13.23 5.36
C PHE A 93 0.50 -14.59 5.96
N SER A 94 1.54 -15.25 5.46
CA SER A 94 2.02 -16.53 6.00
C SER A 94 2.41 -16.42 7.48
N LYS A 95 3.03 -15.31 7.90
CA LYS A 95 3.37 -15.06 9.32
C LYS A 95 2.15 -14.81 10.21
N LYS A 96 1.08 -14.25 9.66
CA LYS A 96 -0.12 -13.83 10.42
C LYS A 96 -1.21 -14.89 10.45
N LEU A 97 -1.40 -15.64 9.37
CA LEU A 97 -2.52 -16.56 9.19
C LEU A 97 -2.20 -18.02 9.52
N TYR A 98 -0.91 -18.38 9.66
CA TYR A 98 -0.48 -19.71 10.12
C TYR A 98 -1.08 -20.88 9.32
N ASN A 99 -1.48 -20.66 8.07
CA ASN A 99 -1.99 -21.68 7.16
C ASN A 99 -1.38 -21.46 5.77
N ASP A 100 -1.15 -22.57 5.06
CA ASP A 100 -0.39 -22.64 3.81
C ASP A 100 -1.32 -23.23 2.75
N SER A 101 -2.35 -22.48 2.33
CA SER A 101 -3.35 -22.96 1.37
C SER A 101 -3.19 -22.30 0.00
N GLU A 102 -3.37 -23.08 -1.08
CA GLU A 102 -3.27 -22.60 -2.47
C GLU A 102 -4.29 -21.48 -2.81
N GLU A 103 -5.40 -21.38 -2.07
CA GLU A 103 -6.40 -20.33 -2.26
C GLU A 103 -5.90 -18.93 -1.84
N GLU A 104 -4.93 -18.84 -0.93
CA GLU A 104 -4.33 -17.56 -0.51
C GLU A 104 -3.55 -16.90 -1.66
N ASN A 105 -2.85 -17.70 -2.46
CA ASN A 105 -2.02 -17.20 -3.56
C ASN A 105 -2.85 -16.45 -4.61
N TYR A 106 -4.02 -16.96 -4.99
CA TYR A 106 -4.88 -16.29 -5.99
C TYR A 106 -5.39 -14.92 -5.52
N ILE A 107 -5.66 -14.76 -4.23
CA ILE A 107 -6.15 -13.50 -3.68
C ILE A 107 -5.01 -12.50 -3.57
N ILE A 108 -3.83 -12.95 -3.13
CA ILE A 108 -2.62 -12.14 -3.09
C ILE A 108 -2.25 -11.67 -4.50
N GLU A 109 -2.26 -12.57 -5.49
CA GLU A 109 -2.08 -12.24 -6.90
C GLU A 109 -3.11 -11.20 -7.36
N GLY A 110 -4.38 -11.34 -6.97
CA GLY A 110 -5.42 -10.37 -7.30
C GLY A 110 -5.20 -8.97 -6.69
N ILE A 111 -4.69 -8.90 -5.46
CA ILE A 111 -4.34 -7.63 -4.79
C ILE A 111 -3.12 -7.00 -5.46
N VAL A 112 -2.09 -7.80 -5.73
CA VAL A 112 -0.85 -7.40 -6.40
C VAL A 112 -1.18 -6.83 -7.77
N TYR A 113 -1.92 -7.59 -8.58
CA TYR A 113 -2.34 -7.19 -9.92
C TYR A 113 -3.11 -5.86 -9.90
N LYS A 114 -4.12 -5.71 -9.04
CA LYS A 114 -4.87 -4.45 -8.93
C LYS A 114 -3.99 -3.27 -8.50
N THR A 115 -3.04 -3.52 -7.61
CA THR A 115 -2.11 -2.49 -7.14
C THR A 115 -1.17 -2.03 -8.26
N GLU A 116 -0.65 -2.97 -9.05
CA GLU A 116 0.17 -2.67 -10.24
C GLU A 116 -0.61 -1.86 -11.28
N GLU A 117 -1.86 -2.23 -11.55
CA GLU A 117 -2.75 -1.50 -12.46
C GLU A 117 -2.96 -0.04 -12.00
N ILE A 118 -3.21 0.17 -10.70
CA ILE A 118 -3.39 1.52 -10.13
C ILE A 118 -2.11 2.33 -10.30
N ILE A 119 -0.95 1.78 -9.92
CA ILE A 119 0.32 2.50 -10.00
C ILE A 119 0.69 2.79 -11.47
N ARG A 120 0.40 1.86 -12.40
CA ARG A 120 0.59 2.10 -13.83
C ARG A 120 -0.28 3.23 -14.34
N ALA A 121 -1.56 3.25 -13.97
CA ALA A 121 -2.47 4.35 -14.33
C ALA A 121 -2.00 5.71 -13.77
N MET A 122 -1.48 5.73 -12.53
CA MET A 122 -0.88 6.93 -11.94
C MET A 122 0.35 7.40 -12.71
N ASN A 123 1.20 6.49 -13.18
CA ASN A 123 2.38 6.81 -14.00
C ASN A 123 1.99 7.40 -15.36
N GLU A 124 1.00 6.82 -16.02
CA GLU A 124 0.53 7.30 -17.33
C GLU A 124 -0.13 8.68 -17.25
N ASP A 125 -0.90 8.94 -16.19
CA ASP A 125 -1.48 10.26 -15.92
C ASP A 125 -0.39 11.29 -15.60
N HIS A 126 0.61 10.92 -14.79
CA HIS A 126 1.76 11.80 -14.52
C HIS A 126 2.51 12.16 -15.80
N LYS A 127 2.81 11.18 -16.66
CA LYS A 127 3.50 11.41 -17.94
C LYS A 127 2.72 12.38 -18.84
N ARG A 128 1.41 12.14 -19.01
CA ARG A 128 0.53 13.02 -19.81
C ARG A 128 0.53 14.46 -19.30
N ARG A 129 0.54 14.67 -17.98
CA ARG A 129 0.57 16.02 -17.38
C ARG A 129 1.90 16.73 -17.63
N MET A 130 3.01 16.00 -17.65
CA MET A 130 4.33 16.57 -17.93
C MET A 130 4.45 17.00 -19.40
N GLU A 131 3.99 16.17 -20.34
CA GLU A 131 3.99 16.49 -21.78
C GLU A 131 3.19 17.78 -22.08
N VAL A 132 2.02 17.96 -21.46
CA VAL A 132 1.20 19.19 -21.62
C VAL A 132 1.88 20.44 -21.05
N LEU A 133 2.78 20.30 -20.08
CA LEU A 133 3.54 21.42 -19.51
C LEU A 133 4.74 21.80 -20.36
N GLU A 134 5.34 20.86 -21.09
CA GLU A 134 6.46 21.11 -22.01
C GLU A 134 6.02 21.75 -23.33
N GLU A 135 4.75 21.61 -23.71
CA GLU A 135 4.15 22.23 -24.90
C GLU A 135 3.67 23.69 -24.70
N LYS A 136 3.83 24.26 -23.50
CA LYS A 136 3.42 25.65 -23.16
C LYS A 136 4.60 26.57 -22.91
#